data_AF-K2QYL7-F1
#
_entry.id   AF-K2QYL7-F1
#
_cell.length_a   1.000
_cell.length_b   1.000
_cell.length_c   1.000
_cell.angle_alpha   90.00
_cell.angle_beta   90.00
_cell.angle_gamma   90.00
#
_symmetry.space_group_name_H-M   'P 1'
#
loop_
_entity.id
_entity.type
_entity.pdbx_description
1 polymer ?
#
loop_
_entity_poly.entity_id
_entity_poly.type
_entity_poly.pdbx_seq_one_letter_code
_entity_poly.pdbx_strand_id
1 'polypeptide(L)'
;MAYVARRTQTNDNLGARVVEDVGRRRIRVDGENAGMRTLNSRVREQSIQNSVGRSGTYDASGYVMDVIAQPPRNARPGQTLRATVTIRLRRSHAAPESDLEEGRLLVVATLVTRGTDGADVPVGPDALTGPRLFDNIHPAEDDSEDVVGYASFPELAIRHEGMYKIRIALIRVNGTHGETMQIVDTQSIVVGRN
;
A
#
# COMPACT_ATOMS: atom_id res chain seq x y z
N MET A 1 42.48 34.59 20.83
CA MET A 1 41.51 34.80 21.92
C MET A 1 40.22 34.12 21.47
N ALA A 2 39.98 32.85 21.83
CA ALA A 2 39.10 32.39 22.93
C ALA A 2 37.65 32.91 22.73
N TYR A 3 36.57 32.12 22.67
CA TYR A 3 36.16 31.09 23.63
C TYR A 3 35.17 30.07 23.05
N VAL A 4 35.24 28.85 23.60
CA VAL A 4 34.23 27.79 23.60
C VAL A 4 33.33 27.96 24.82
N ALA A 5 32.01 27.77 24.71
CA ALA A 5 31.08 27.47 25.82
C ALA A 5 29.82 26.82 25.20
N ARG A 6 29.40 25.56 25.44
CA ARG A 6 29.00 24.78 26.64
C ARG A 6 27.70 25.23 27.34
N ARG A 7 26.76 24.27 27.41
CA ARG A 7 25.69 24.01 28.43
C ARG A 7 24.50 25.00 28.40
N THR A 8 23.25 24.63 28.71
CA THR A 8 22.73 23.66 29.71
C THR A 8 21.23 23.35 29.47
N GLN A 9 20.82 22.14 29.88
CA GLN A 9 19.43 21.73 30.20
C GLN A 9 18.77 22.62 31.26
N THR A 10 17.44 22.70 31.28
CA THR A 10 16.63 22.45 32.50
C THR A 10 15.14 22.30 32.17
N ASN A 11 14.55 21.22 32.71
CA ASN A 11 13.11 20.99 32.84
C ASN A 11 12.60 21.78 34.04
N ASP A 12 11.40 22.35 33.95
CA ASP A 12 10.60 22.71 35.12
C ASP A 12 9.15 22.24 34.93
N ASN A 13 8.82 21.14 35.62
CA ASN A 13 7.48 20.85 36.10
C ASN A 13 7.29 21.59 37.43
N LEU A 14 6.09 22.11 37.71
CA LEU A 14 5.35 22.03 38.98
C LEU A 14 4.27 23.12 39.06
N GLY A 15 3.05 22.73 39.43
CA GLY A 15 1.99 23.69 39.71
C GLY A 15 0.63 23.07 40.04
N ALA A 16 0.58 22.13 40.99
CA ALA A 16 -0.67 21.75 41.64
C ALA A 16 -1.10 22.83 42.64
N ARG A 17 -2.38 23.25 42.62
CA ARG A 17 -3.06 23.81 43.80
C ARG A 17 -4.50 23.31 43.93
N VAL A 18 -4.72 22.86 45.15
CA VAL A 18 -5.89 22.32 45.89
C VAL A 18 -6.84 23.48 46.28
N VAL A 19 -8.13 23.40 45.93
CA VAL A 19 -9.35 23.16 46.77
C VAL A 19 -9.96 24.40 47.44
N GLU A 20 -11.29 24.51 47.31
CA GLU A 20 -12.36 24.88 48.29
C GLU A 20 -13.53 25.52 47.51
N ASP A 21 -14.60 24.80 47.14
CA ASP A 21 -15.82 24.40 47.89
C ASP A 21 -16.54 25.54 48.61
N VAL A 22 -17.73 25.96 48.10
CA VAL A 22 -18.98 26.30 48.84
C VAL A 22 -20.09 26.54 47.80
N GLY A 23 -21.23 25.85 47.90
CA GLY A 23 -22.50 26.40 47.37
C GLY A 23 -23.59 25.41 46.99
N ARG A 24 -24.27 24.83 47.98
CA ARG A 24 -25.55 24.13 47.79
C ARG A 24 -26.60 25.04 47.15
N ARG A 25 -27.16 24.65 46.00
CA ARG A 25 -28.54 24.98 45.61
C ARG A 25 -29.20 23.80 44.89
N ARG A 26 -30.20 23.22 45.56
CA ARG A 26 -31.19 22.31 44.98
C ARG A 26 -32.12 23.14 44.07
N ILE A 27 -32.25 22.77 42.81
CA ILE A 27 -33.36 23.20 41.94
C ILE A 27 -33.92 21.97 41.21
N ARG A 28 -35.25 21.98 41.09
CA ARG A 28 -36.18 20.91 40.77
C ARG A 28 -35.96 20.29 39.39
N VAL A 29 -36.26 19.00 39.33
CA VAL A 29 -36.57 18.23 38.11
C VAL A 29 -37.94 18.66 37.62
N ASP A 30 -38.02 19.09 36.36
CA ASP A 30 -39.19 18.99 35.46
C ASP A 30 -38.75 19.39 34.04
N GLY A 31 -39.24 18.67 33.01
CA GLY A 31 -39.27 19.16 31.63
C GLY A 31 -38.36 18.48 30.61
N GLU A 32 -38.87 17.39 30.03
CA GLU A 32 -39.00 17.09 28.59
C GLU A 32 -37.98 17.64 27.56
N ASN A 33 -37.40 16.72 26.78
CA ASN A 33 -37.03 16.82 25.36
C ASN A 33 -36.25 18.06 24.86
N ALA A 34 -34.94 17.88 24.62
CA ALA A 34 -34.32 18.18 23.32
C ALA A 34 -32.80 17.91 23.32
N GLY A 35 -32.34 17.08 22.37
CA GLY A 35 -31.06 17.31 21.69
C GLY A 35 -29.80 16.72 22.31
N MET A 36 -29.70 15.39 22.41
CA MET A 36 -28.38 14.73 22.44
C MET A 36 -27.69 14.92 21.07
N ARG A 37 -26.88 15.96 20.93
CA ARG A 37 -25.85 16.03 19.88
C ARG A 37 -24.55 15.46 20.47
N THR A 38 -24.39 14.15 20.37
CA THR A 38 -23.09 13.49 20.52
C THR A 38 -22.18 14.01 19.41
N LEU A 39 -21.18 14.79 19.79
CA LEU A 39 -20.02 15.12 18.95
C LEU A 39 -19.18 13.85 18.82
N ASN A 40 -19.55 12.97 17.91
CA ASN A 40 -18.68 11.91 17.45
C ASN A 40 -17.61 12.54 16.55
N SER A 41 -16.45 12.80 17.15
CA SER A 41 -15.19 13.00 16.45
C SER A 41 -14.97 11.84 15.49
N ARG A 42 -15.21 12.07 14.20
CA ARG A 42 -14.85 11.16 13.12
C ARG A 42 -13.33 11.07 13.03
N VAL A 43 -12.74 10.19 13.83
CA VAL A 43 -11.49 9.52 13.47
C VAL A 43 -11.83 8.71 12.22
N ARG A 44 -11.43 9.23 11.06
CA ARG A 44 -11.57 8.55 9.77
C ARG A 44 -10.58 7.40 9.77
N GLU A 45 -10.98 6.27 10.37
CA GLU A 45 -10.40 4.97 10.07
C GLU A 45 -10.53 4.77 8.57
N GLN A 46 -9.39 4.87 7.88
CA GLN A 46 -9.23 4.40 6.50
C GLN A 46 -9.37 2.88 6.54
N SER A 47 -10.61 2.41 6.50
CA SER A 47 -10.93 1.04 6.19
C SER A 47 -10.42 0.76 4.77
N ILE A 48 -9.23 0.18 4.67
CA ILE A 48 -8.75 -0.52 3.49
C ILE A 48 -9.68 -1.72 3.31
N GLN A 49 -10.79 -1.49 2.61
CA GLN A 49 -11.71 -2.55 2.25
C GLN A 49 -11.06 -3.35 1.13
N ASN A 50 -10.54 -4.52 1.51
CA ASN A 50 -10.22 -5.63 0.63
C ASN A 50 -11.39 -5.91 -0.33
N SER A 51 -11.32 -5.39 -1.55
CA SER A 51 -12.13 -5.89 -2.66
C SER A 51 -11.42 -7.08 -3.29
N VAL A 52 -11.84 -8.25 -2.80
CA VAL A 52 -11.49 -9.59 -3.23
C VAL A 52 -11.82 -9.82 -4.70
N GLY A 53 -10.83 -10.32 -5.46
CA GLY A 53 -10.95 -11.16 -6.65
C GLY A 53 -12.19 -10.99 -7.54
N ARG A 54 -12.05 -10.19 -8.59
CA ARG A 54 -12.83 -10.37 -9.81
C ARG A 54 -12.02 -9.94 -11.03
N SER A 55 -12.00 -10.85 -12.01
CA SER A 55 -11.48 -10.67 -13.36
C SER A 55 -11.81 -9.27 -13.91
N GLY A 56 -10.78 -8.51 -14.27
CA GLY A 56 -10.83 -7.42 -15.26
C GLY A 56 -11.92 -6.36 -15.09
N THR A 57 -12.44 -6.14 -13.89
CA THR A 57 -13.32 -4.99 -13.66
C THR A 57 -12.46 -3.74 -13.72
N TYR A 58 -12.67 -2.94 -14.76
CA TYR A 58 -12.21 -1.55 -14.85
C TYR A 58 -12.55 -0.86 -13.54
N ASP A 59 -11.56 -0.76 -12.67
CA ASP A 59 -11.58 0.06 -11.48
C ASP A 59 -11.65 1.52 -11.94
N ALA A 60 -12.13 2.40 -11.06
CA ALA A 60 -12.24 3.83 -11.32
C ALA A 60 -10.90 4.50 -11.76
N SER A 61 -9.79 3.75 -11.71
CA SER A 61 -8.48 4.14 -12.23
C SER A 61 -8.44 4.32 -13.75
N GLY A 62 -9.33 3.68 -14.50
CA GLY A 62 -9.30 3.68 -15.95
C GLY A 62 -8.18 2.81 -16.56
N TYR A 63 -7.51 1.98 -15.77
CA TYR A 63 -6.43 1.10 -16.23
C TYR A 63 -6.74 -0.38 -15.93
N VAL A 64 -6.16 -1.28 -16.72
CA VAL A 64 -6.23 -2.73 -16.50
C VAL A 64 -4.82 -3.32 -16.56
N MET A 65 -4.37 -3.85 -15.43
CA MET A 65 -3.09 -4.50 -15.26
C MET A 65 -3.25 -6.01 -15.39
N ASP A 66 -2.45 -6.64 -16.25
CA ASP A 66 -2.45 -8.09 -16.46
C ASP A 66 -1.04 -8.66 -16.23
N VAL A 67 -0.93 -9.78 -15.49
CA VAL A 67 0.33 -10.54 -15.40
C VAL A 67 0.45 -11.48 -16.60
N ILE A 68 1.30 -11.11 -17.56
CA ILE A 68 1.46 -11.87 -18.82
C ILE A 68 2.59 -12.90 -18.76
N ALA A 69 3.58 -12.71 -17.90
CA ALA A 69 4.60 -13.70 -17.61
C ALA A 69 4.56 -14.04 -16.11
N GLN A 70 4.15 -15.26 -15.82
CA GLN A 70 3.99 -15.75 -14.44
C GLN A 70 5.33 -16.27 -13.89
N PRO A 71 5.56 -16.12 -12.57
CA PRO A 71 6.69 -16.77 -11.92
C PRO A 71 6.54 -18.31 -11.96
N PRO A 72 7.63 -19.07 -11.76
CA PRO A 72 7.53 -20.53 -11.66
C PRO A 72 6.70 -20.93 -10.44
N ARG A 73 5.97 -22.05 -10.54
CA ARG A 73 5.14 -22.57 -9.44
C ARG A 73 5.93 -23.04 -8.23
N ASN A 74 7.21 -23.38 -8.44
CA ASN A 74 8.11 -23.86 -7.40
C ASN A 74 9.40 -23.04 -7.44
N ALA A 75 9.92 -22.69 -6.27
CA ALA A 75 11.19 -22.01 -6.13
C ALA A 75 11.96 -22.53 -4.91
N ARG A 76 13.25 -22.25 -4.86
CA ARG A 76 14.09 -22.52 -3.69
C ARG A 76 14.30 -21.24 -2.89
N PRO A 77 14.34 -21.32 -1.54
CA PRO A 77 14.62 -20.17 -0.70
C PRO A 77 15.93 -19.48 -1.09
N GLY A 78 15.87 -18.16 -1.27
CA GLY A 78 17.02 -17.32 -1.64
C GLY A 78 17.55 -17.51 -3.06
N GLN A 79 16.98 -18.43 -3.85
CA GLN A 79 17.34 -18.60 -5.24
C GLN A 79 16.51 -17.66 -6.13
N THR A 80 17.19 -17.04 -7.08
CA THR A 80 16.57 -16.27 -8.15
C THR A 80 15.56 -17.11 -8.94
N LEU A 81 14.36 -16.56 -9.11
CA LEU A 81 13.32 -17.10 -9.97
C LEU A 81 13.82 -17.08 -11.41
N ARG A 82 13.69 -18.23 -12.08
CA ARG A 82 14.18 -18.39 -13.47
C ARG A 82 13.35 -17.61 -14.50
N ALA A 83 12.14 -17.20 -14.15
CA ALA A 83 11.25 -16.47 -15.03
C ALA A 83 11.11 -15.02 -14.55
N THR A 84 11.14 -14.09 -15.50
CA THR A 84 10.81 -12.68 -15.29
C THR A 84 9.30 -12.54 -15.12
N VAL A 85 8.87 -11.84 -14.08
CA VAL A 85 7.47 -11.45 -13.95
C VAL A 85 7.24 -10.23 -14.82
N THR A 86 6.35 -10.34 -15.80
CA THR A 86 6.05 -9.24 -16.75
C THR A 86 4.59 -8.88 -16.66
N ILE A 87 4.36 -7.57 -16.62
CA ILE A 87 3.08 -6.93 -16.46
C ILE A 87 2.77 -6.16 -17.73
N ARG A 88 1.54 -6.30 -18.21
CA ARG A 88 1.00 -5.48 -19.29
C ARG A 88 0.01 -4.50 -18.68
N LEU A 89 0.17 -3.23 -18.98
CA LEU A 89 -0.80 -2.20 -18.64
C LEU A 89 -1.63 -1.87 -19.86
N ARG A 90 -2.94 -1.98 -19.72
CA ARG A 90 -3.92 -1.56 -20.72
C ARG A 90 -4.69 -0.34 -20.22
N ARG A 91 -5.01 0.54 -21.15
CA ARG A 91 -5.85 1.70 -20.90
C ARG A 91 -7.30 1.34 -21.17
N SER A 92 -8.18 1.95 -20.40
CA SER A 92 -9.59 2.07 -20.73
C SER A 92 -9.92 3.54 -21.00
N HIS A 93 -11.06 3.78 -21.62
CA HIS A 93 -11.48 5.11 -22.07
C HIS A 93 -11.56 6.17 -20.94
N ALA A 94 -11.53 5.77 -19.66
CA ALA A 94 -11.64 6.66 -18.51
C ALA A 94 -10.28 7.20 -17.99
N ALA A 95 -9.14 6.66 -18.41
CA ALA A 95 -7.84 7.10 -17.90
C ALA A 95 -7.39 8.44 -18.51
N PRO A 96 -6.78 9.35 -17.74
CA PRO A 96 -6.31 10.65 -18.25
C PRO A 96 -4.99 10.53 -19.02
N GLU A 97 -4.85 11.27 -20.13
CA GLU A 97 -3.61 11.30 -20.94
C GLU A 97 -2.37 11.72 -20.14
N SER A 98 -2.54 12.60 -19.15
CA SER A 98 -1.44 13.11 -18.32
C SER A 98 -0.72 12.01 -17.53
N ASP A 99 -1.37 10.88 -17.29
CA ASP A 99 -0.76 9.76 -16.56
C ASP A 99 0.25 9.00 -17.43
N LEU A 100 0.27 9.24 -18.74
CA LEU A 100 1.24 8.65 -19.66
C LEU A 100 2.56 9.46 -19.73
N GLU A 101 2.64 10.60 -19.05
CA GLU A 101 3.91 11.30 -18.87
C GLU A 101 4.90 10.41 -18.11
N GLU A 102 6.18 10.48 -18.51
CA GLU A 102 7.24 9.69 -17.90
C GLU A 102 7.31 9.90 -16.37
N GLY A 103 7.33 8.80 -15.62
CA GLY A 103 7.44 8.82 -14.16
C GLY A 103 6.13 9.06 -13.39
N ARG A 104 4.99 9.18 -14.06
CA ARG A 104 3.68 9.28 -13.39
C ARG A 104 3.12 7.95 -12.94
N LEU A 105 3.45 6.87 -13.64
CA LEU A 105 2.98 5.53 -13.32
C LEU A 105 4.16 4.65 -12.94
N LEU A 106 4.06 4.07 -11.75
CA LEU A 106 5.03 3.17 -11.17
C LEU A 106 4.33 1.85 -10.83
N VAL A 107 5.01 0.73 -10.99
CA VAL A 107 4.54 -0.57 -10.50
C VAL A 107 5.50 -1.10 -9.47
N VAL A 108 4.95 -1.60 -8.36
CA VAL A 108 5.71 -2.10 -7.21
C VAL A 108 5.36 -3.55 -6.96
N ALA A 109 6.39 -4.39 -6.89
CA ALA A 109 6.29 -5.79 -6.53
C ALA A 109 6.50 -5.98 -5.03
N THR A 110 5.56 -6.67 -4.41
CA THR A 110 5.58 -7.07 -3.00
C THR A 110 5.24 -8.55 -2.87
N LEU A 111 5.40 -9.12 -1.67
CA LEU A 111 5.08 -10.51 -1.42
C LEU A 111 3.88 -10.61 -0.47
N VAL A 112 2.96 -11.51 -0.78
CA VAL A 112 1.84 -11.84 0.11
C VAL A 112 1.82 -13.33 0.38
N THR A 113 1.31 -13.71 1.55
CA THR A 113 1.03 -15.09 1.92
C THR A 113 -0.40 -15.22 2.42
N ARG A 114 -0.91 -16.44 2.49
CA ARG A 114 -2.26 -16.68 2.99
C ARG A 114 -2.25 -16.68 4.52
N GLY A 115 -2.98 -15.74 5.12
CA GLY A 115 -3.22 -15.66 6.55
C GLY A 115 -4.10 -16.81 7.07
N THR A 116 -4.21 -16.90 8.38
CA THR A 116 -4.99 -17.95 9.07
C THR A 116 -6.49 -17.84 8.82
N ASP A 117 -6.98 -16.63 8.56
CA ASP A 117 -8.34 -16.29 8.14
C ASP A 117 -8.59 -16.55 6.64
N GLY A 118 -7.53 -16.92 5.91
CA GLY A 118 -7.56 -17.14 4.48
C GLY A 118 -7.38 -15.89 3.62
N ALA A 119 -7.18 -14.72 4.22
CA ALA A 119 -6.90 -13.48 3.50
C ALA A 119 -5.43 -13.43 3.04
N ASP A 120 -5.14 -12.70 1.97
CA ASP A 120 -3.76 -12.46 1.54
C ASP A 120 -3.14 -11.33 2.39
N VAL A 121 -2.09 -11.66 3.15
CA VAL A 121 -1.40 -10.79 4.10
C VAL A 121 -0.01 -10.42 3.56
N PRO A 122 0.40 -9.14 3.57
CA PRO A 122 1.74 -8.72 3.20
C PRO A 122 2.81 -9.41 4.05
N VAL A 123 3.86 -9.87 3.39
CA VAL A 123 5.07 -10.38 4.05
C VAL A 123 6.05 -9.22 4.25
N GLY A 124 6.93 -9.32 5.26
CA GLY A 124 7.93 -8.29 5.53
C GLY A 124 8.79 -7.93 4.32
N PRO A 125 9.31 -6.69 4.25
CA PRO A 125 9.95 -6.13 3.05
C PRO A 125 11.17 -6.91 2.58
N ASP A 126 11.87 -7.61 3.48
CA ASP A 126 13.07 -8.37 3.15
C ASP A 126 12.78 -9.76 2.56
N ALA A 127 11.51 -10.19 2.50
CA ALA A 127 11.15 -11.53 2.05
C ALA A 127 11.23 -11.70 0.53
N LEU A 128 10.99 -10.64 -0.23
CA LEU A 128 11.16 -10.57 -1.67
C LEU A 128 12.33 -9.64 -1.99
N THR A 129 13.30 -10.16 -2.73
CA THR A 129 14.51 -9.43 -3.10
C THR A 129 14.74 -9.52 -4.60
N GLY A 130 15.51 -8.60 -5.17
CA GLY A 130 15.88 -8.61 -6.59
C GLY A 130 16.64 -7.33 -6.95
N PRO A 131 17.11 -7.20 -8.20
CA PRO A 131 17.79 -5.98 -8.66
C PRO A 131 16.85 -4.77 -8.66
N ARG A 132 15.54 -5.00 -8.85
CA ARG A 132 14.50 -3.98 -8.73
C ARG A 132 13.18 -4.58 -8.23
N LEU A 133 12.53 -3.89 -7.30
CA LEU A 133 11.19 -4.21 -6.80
C LEU A 133 10.15 -3.18 -7.25
N PHE A 134 10.58 -2.16 -7.99
CA PHE A 134 9.72 -1.21 -8.66
C PHE A 134 10.23 -1.01 -10.08
N ASP A 135 9.32 -0.69 -10.98
CA ASP A 135 9.63 -0.38 -12.38
C ASP A 135 8.65 0.67 -12.89
N ASN A 136 9.07 1.44 -13.88
CA ASN A 136 8.17 2.34 -14.60
C ASN A 136 7.40 1.53 -15.66
N ILE A 137 6.33 2.11 -16.19
CA ILE A 137 5.68 1.58 -17.39
C ILE A 137 6.49 2.00 -18.62
N HIS A 138 7.05 1.01 -19.31
CA HIS A 138 7.77 1.19 -20.57
C HIS A 138 6.77 1.16 -21.73
N PRO A 139 6.73 2.17 -22.62
CA PRO A 139 5.80 2.21 -23.73
C PRO A 139 5.85 0.94 -24.60
N ALA A 140 4.70 0.50 -25.09
CA ALA A 140 4.65 -0.58 -26.06
C ALA A 140 5.16 -0.09 -27.43
N GLU A 141 5.95 -0.92 -28.13
CA GLU A 141 6.36 -0.65 -29.52
C GLU A 141 5.23 -0.94 -30.53
N ASP A 142 4.18 -1.64 -30.09
CA ASP A 142 3.10 -2.14 -30.92
C ASP A 142 1.86 -1.25 -30.78
N ASP A 143 1.26 -0.84 -31.91
CA ASP A 143 0.13 0.11 -32.01
C ASP A 143 -1.21 -0.50 -31.57
N SER A 144 -1.20 -1.51 -30.70
CA SER A 144 -2.45 -1.98 -30.09
C SER A 144 -3.04 -0.84 -29.26
N GLU A 145 -4.15 -0.27 -29.74
CA GLU A 145 -4.73 0.99 -29.24
C GLU A 145 -4.98 1.00 -27.72
N ASP A 146 -5.14 -0.18 -27.12
CA ASP A 146 -5.42 -0.34 -25.70
C ASP A 146 -4.18 -0.58 -24.83
N VAL A 147 -3.02 -0.98 -25.39
CA VAL A 147 -1.84 -1.31 -24.57
C VAL A 147 -0.98 -0.07 -24.39
N VAL A 148 -0.84 0.34 -23.13
CA VAL A 148 -0.01 1.50 -22.76
C VAL A 148 1.46 1.13 -22.72
N GLY A 149 1.74 -0.07 -22.21
CA GLY A 149 3.11 -0.48 -21.98
C GLY A 149 3.25 -1.68 -21.08
N TYR A 150 4.50 -1.91 -20.69
CA TYR A 150 4.92 -3.08 -19.94
C TYR A 150 5.84 -2.70 -18.79
N ALA A 151 5.85 -3.53 -17.76
CA ALA A 151 6.84 -3.48 -16.70
C ALA A 151 7.34 -4.88 -16.40
N SER A 152 8.57 -5.00 -15.92
CA SER A 152 9.16 -6.32 -15.70
C SER A 152 10.03 -6.38 -14.45
N PHE A 153 9.94 -7.50 -13.74
CA PHE A 153 10.69 -7.76 -12.53
C PHE A 153 11.57 -8.99 -12.76
N PRO A 154 12.78 -8.79 -13.32
CA PRO A 154 13.73 -9.86 -13.53
C PRO A 154 14.37 -10.23 -12.20
N GLU A 155 14.82 -11.47 -12.12
CA GLU A 155 15.71 -11.94 -11.05
C GLU A 155 15.18 -11.73 -9.61
N LEU A 156 13.86 -11.78 -9.44
CA LEU A 156 13.24 -11.82 -8.11
C LEU A 156 13.67 -13.09 -7.37
N ALA A 157 13.79 -13.04 -6.04
CA ALA A 157 14.08 -14.17 -5.18
C ALA A 157 13.25 -14.07 -3.89
N ILE A 158 12.77 -15.22 -3.41
CA ILE A 158 11.99 -15.30 -2.17
C ILE A 158 12.85 -15.96 -1.10
N ARG A 159 13.11 -15.28 0.01
CA ARG A 159 14.12 -15.72 1.00
C ARG A 159 13.66 -16.86 1.92
N HIS A 160 12.36 -16.98 2.15
CA HIS A 160 11.80 -17.88 3.15
C HIS A 160 10.94 -18.97 2.51
N GLU A 161 10.89 -20.13 3.16
CA GLU A 161 10.02 -21.24 2.76
C GLU A 161 8.55 -20.89 3.06
N GLY A 162 7.64 -21.32 2.19
CA GLY A 162 6.22 -21.06 2.33
C GLY A 162 5.46 -21.03 1.01
N MET A 163 4.17 -20.70 1.08
CA MET A 163 3.35 -20.45 -0.11
C MET A 163 3.09 -18.96 -0.23
N TYR A 164 3.45 -18.40 -1.38
CA TYR A 164 3.40 -16.96 -1.62
C TYR A 164 2.75 -16.63 -2.95
N LYS A 165 2.31 -15.39 -3.09
CA LYS A 165 2.08 -14.75 -4.39
C LYS A 165 2.88 -13.47 -4.44
N ILE A 166 3.32 -13.09 -5.63
CA ILE A 166 3.88 -11.76 -5.84
C ILE A 166 2.69 -10.83 -6.14
N ARG A 167 2.57 -9.78 -5.34
CA ARG A 167 1.54 -8.75 -5.47
C ARG A 167 2.13 -7.54 -6.17
N ILE A 168 1.55 -7.17 -7.30
CA ILE A 168 1.94 -6.01 -8.09
C ILE A 168 0.91 -4.91 -7.86
N ALA A 169 1.36 -3.76 -7.40
CA ALA A 169 0.54 -2.56 -7.24
C ALA A 169 0.93 -1.51 -8.28
N LEU A 170 -0.06 -1.00 -9.03
CA LEU A 170 0.08 0.18 -9.87
C LEU A 170 -0.11 1.42 -9.00
N ILE A 171 0.86 2.33 -9.04
CA ILE A 171 0.89 3.57 -8.27
C ILE A 171 0.92 4.74 -9.24
N ARG A 172 -0.02 5.66 -9.07
CA ARG A 172 -0.02 6.96 -9.75
C ARG A 172 0.65 8.00 -8.86
N VAL A 173 1.62 8.71 -9.42
CA VAL A 173 2.39 9.74 -8.72
C VAL A 173 1.95 11.14 -9.16
N ASN A 174 1.35 11.86 -8.23
CA ASN A 174 0.83 13.22 -8.42
C ASN A 174 1.62 14.18 -7.52
N GLY A 175 2.67 14.80 -8.07
CA GLY A 175 3.57 15.67 -7.30
C GLY A 175 4.32 14.85 -6.25
N THR A 176 4.05 15.11 -4.98
CA THR A 176 4.68 14.41 -3.83
C THR A 176 3.85 13.25 -3.28
N HIS A 177 2.69 12.95 -3.88
CA HIS A 177 1.76 11.93 -3.39
C HIS A 177 1.69 10.75 -4.37
N GLY A 178 1.69 9.53 -3.84
CA GLY A 178 1.44 8.30 -4.59
C GLY A 178 0.10 7.70 -4.17
N GLU A 179 -0.73 7.34 -5.15
CA GLU A 179 -2.00 6.66 -4.95
C GLU A 179 -1.96 5.28 -5.60
N THR A 180 -2.34 4.23 -4.86
CA THR A 180 -2.49 2.89 -5.43
C THR A 180 -3.76 2.82 -6.26
N MET A 181 -3.60 2.64 -7.57
CA MET A 181 -4.69 2.59 -8.52
C MET A 181 -5.29 1.19 -8.60
N GLN A 182 -4.42 0.19 -8.75
CA GLN A 182 -4.83 -1.19 -9.01
C GLN A 182 -3.83 -2.18 -8.42
N ILE A 183 -4.30 -3.37 -8.06
CA ILE A 183 -3.47 -4.45 -7.53
C ILE A 183 -3.79 -5.75 -8.28
N VAL A 184 -2.76 -6.47 -8.70
CA VAL A 184 -2.90 -7.84 -9.21
C VAL A 184 -1.91 -8.76 -8.54
N ASP A 185 -2.31 -10.02 -8.37
CA ASP A 185 -1.48 -11.06 -7.80
C ASP A 185 -1.08 -12.08 -8.86
N THR A 186 0.13 -12.60 -8.76
CA THR A 186 0.58 -13.74 -9.56
C THR A 186 -0.11 -15.03 -9.13
N GLN A 187 0.12 -16.10 -9.90
CA GLN A 187 -0.11 -17.47 -9.42
C GLN A 187 0.72 -17.74 -8.16
N SER A 188 0.24 -18.68 -7.34
CA SER A 188 0.94 -19.11 -6.13
C SER A 188 2.25 -19.80 -6.45
N ILE A 189 3.27 -19.50 -5.65
CA ILE A 189 4.61 -20.06 -5.68
C ILE A 189 4.82 -20.84 -4.38
N VAL A 190 5.20 -22.11 -4.49
CA VAL A 190 5.65 -22.92 -3.37
C VAL A 190 7.17 -22.78 -3.26
N VAL A 191 7.64 -22.26 -2.13
CA VAL A 191 9.06 -22.06 -1.84
C VAL A 191 9.48 -23.10 -0.82
N GLY A 192 10.40 -23.99 -1.19
CA GLY A 192 10.82 -25.10 -0.36
C GLY A 192 12.17 -25.68 -0.77
N ARG A 193 12.74 -26.52 0.10
CA ARG A 193 13.88 -27.36 -0.25
C ARG A 193 13.33 -28.57 -1.01
N ASN A 194 13.62 -28.65 -2.30
CA ASN A 194 13.38 -29.86 -3.10
C ASN A 194 14.25 -31.02 -2.61
#